data_AF-A0A7C1EF49-F1
#
_entry.id   AF-A0A7C1EF49-F1
#
_cell.length_a   1.000
_cell.length_b   1.000
_cell.length_c   1.000
_cell.angle_alpha   90.00
_cell.angle_beta   90.00
_cell.angle_gamma   90.00
#
_symmetry.space_group_name_H-M   'P 1'
#
loop_
_entity.id
_entity.type
_entity.pdbx_description
1 polymer ?
#
loop_
_entity_poly.entity_id
_entity_poly.type
_entity_poly.pdbx_seq_one_letter_code
_entity_poly.pdbx_strand_id
1 'polypeptide(L)'
;MLGKKILPFVIVVALVVPAGMATYYSGTQSTVKETPSIADRGEEATDMGPALSERMRSLPADCGEGVAAAPLADQVMVIVDIMRLRSMTVSGPPLFYFQIFIDGEYALWWEEVYEGTDIYFEWPMAAAELAFDEEDSIIPIQIQVWQKRPGLDRACDVSGAASPLLAGKTVTVFYDMRRGEWTGDDYLGDANGYGHTSGFEDGDEDENDCELWFDIYQMEEGDSWWGEFDRLTSWEKEHVYGLNASRNYCNVDFNGDGIPIDWEDKYGFDPFAENSQADEDPDEDGLTNYEEYRTSQWLSDPFAQDIFIEVDGMQPRHPWGDPYIFPKQSQQIMLNPFARRNITVHIDDGTMGGGGDLIPFDEGMDGNELIAARLKYFLNGDENYWRRG
;
A
#
# COMPACT_ATOMS: atom_id res chain seq x y z
N MET A 1 48.59 13.83 12.50
CA MET A 1 48.44 12.49 13.11
C MET A 1 47.04 12.03 12.82
N LEU A 2 46.93 11.01 11.97
CA LEU A 2 45.69 10.28 11.71
C LEU A 2 45.19 9.60 12.99
N GLY A 3 43.88 9.59 13.17
CA GLY A 3 43.19 8.76 14.14
C GLY A 3 41.69 8.81 13.85
N LYS A 4 41.28 8.16 12.76
CA LYS A 4 39.87 7.83 12.47
C LYS A 4 39.26 7.21 13.74
N LYS A 5 38.22 7.82 14.29
CA LYS A 5 37.29 7.13 15.19
C LYS A 5 36.01 6.90 14.40
N ILE A 6 35.78 5.63 14.14
CA ILE A 6 34.62 5.03 13.51
C ILE A 6 33.39 5.40 14.37
N LEU A 7 32.30 5.80 13.71
CA LEU A 7 31.00 6.09 14.34
C LEU A 7 30.47 4.83 15.03
N PRO A 8 29.76 4.95 16.18
CA PRO A 8 29.13 3.80 16.80
C PRO A 8 27.98 3.30 15.91
N PHE A 9 27.90 1.98 15.80
CA PHE A 9 26.91 1.23 15.04
C PHE A 9 25.48 1.60 15.49
N VAL A 10 24.61 1.91 14.55
CA VAL A 10 23.17 1.70 14.73
C VAL A 10 22.97 0.19 14.66
N ILE A 11 22.35 -0.41 15.69
CA ILE A 11 21.93 -1.80 15.62
C ILE A 11 20.72 -1.81 14.68
N VAL A 12 21.00 -2.01 13.39
CA VAL A 12 19.99 -2.47 12.44
C VAL A 12 19.91 -3.98 12.67
N VAL A 13 18.89 -4.47 13.36
CA VAL A 13 18.56 -5.90 13.31
C VAL A 13 17.84 -6.13 11.98
N ALA A 14 18.59 -6.09 10.87
CA ALA A 14 18.10 -6.59 9.59
C ALA A 14 18.29 -8.11 9.61
N LEU A 15 17.18 -8.84 9.68
CA LEU A 15 17.19 -10.30 9.54
C LEU A 15 16.90 -10.60 8.06
N VAL A 16 17.95 -10.68 7.25
CA VAL A 16 17.87 -11.39 5.96
C VAL A 16 18.06 -12.86 6.29
N VAL A 17 17.00 -13.66 6.22
CA VAL A 17 17.09 -15.12 6.32
C VAL A 17 17.49 -15.67 4.94
N PRO A 18 18.69 -16.26 4.76
CA PRO A 18 18.95 -17.04 3.56
C PRO A 18 18.29 -18.40 3.73
N ALA A 19 17.24 -18.67 2.95
CA ALA A 19 16.71 -20.01 2.81
C ALA A 19 17.85 -20.97 2.40
N GLY A 20 18.17 -21.90 3.29
CA GLY A 20 19.25 -22.85 3.13
C GLY A 20 18.97 -23.88 2.02
N MET A 21 19.86 -23.89 1.03
CA MET A 21 20.14 -24.92 0.04
C MET A 21 19.45 -26.30 0.21
N ALA A 22 18.67 -26.66 -0.81
CA ALA A 22 18.65 -28.04 -1.33
C ALA A 22 19.11 -28.04 -2.80
N THR A 23 20.32 -28.54 -3.04
CA THR A 23 20.89 -28.77 -4.39
C THR A 23 20.37 -30.09 -4.98
N TYR A 24 19.91 -30.10 -6.25
CA TYR A 24 20.51 -30.81 -7.42
C TYR A 24 19.53 -30.90 -8.63
N TYR A 25 19.97 -30.32 -9.77
CA TYR A 25 19.70 -30.66 -11.21
C TYR A 25 18.25 -30.62 -11.73
N SER A 26 17.92 -30.21 -12.96
CA SER A 26 18.67 -29.94 -14.20
C SER A 26 17.86 -28.98 -15.07
N GLY A 27 18.54 -28.16 -15.88
CA GLY A 27 17.92 -27.06 -16.62
C GLY A 27 16.78 -27.42 -17.58
N THR A 28 15.92 -26.43 -17.76
CA THR A 28 15.08 -26.22 -18.95
C THR A 28 14.83 -24.72 -19.09
N GLN A 29 14.74 -24.29 -20.34
CA GLN A 29 14.65 -22.91 -20.82
C GLN A 29 13.52 -22.12 -20.15
N SER A 30 13.77 -20.84 -19.88
CA SER A 30 12.75 -19.85 -19.55
C SER A 30 11.77 -19.71 -20.72
N THR A 31 10.64 -20.38 -20.64
CA THR A 31 9.44 -19.92 -21.33
C THR A 31 8.72 -19.00 -20.35
N VAL A 32 8.79 -17.69 -20.62
CA VAL A 32 7.84 -16.73 -20.07
C VAL A 32 6.44 -17.28 -20.40
N LYS A 33 5.72 -17.75 -19.39
CA LYS A 33 4.28 -17.94 -19.52
C LYS A 33 3.70 -16.54 -19.38
N GLU A 34 3.19 -16.01 -20.47
CA GLU A 34 2.29 -14.87 -20.43
C GLU A 34 1.14 -15.24 -19.49
N THR A 35 1.03 -14.52 -18.37
CA THR A 35 -0.17 -14.54 -17.55
C THR A 35 -1.26 -13.84 -18.37
N PRO A 36 -2.40 -14.49 -18.67
CA PRO A 36 -3.46 -13.83 -19.43
C PRO A 36 -4.01 -12.68 -18.58
N SER A 37 -4.26 -11.52 -19.20
CA SER A 37 -5.09 -10.49 -18.57
C SER A 37 -6.46 -11.07 -18.20
N ILE A 38 -7.04 -10.64 -17.08
CA ILE A 38 -8.38 -11.05 -16.62
C ILE A 38 -9.48 -10.81 -17.68
N ALA A 39 -9.24 -9.96 -18.68
CA ALA A 39 -10.08 -9.83 -19.86
C ALA A 39 -10.39 -11.15 -20.60
N ASP A 40 -9.55 -12.19 -20.44
CA ASP A 40 -9.78 -13.53 -21.01
C ASP A 40 -10.52 -14.51 -20.08
N ARG A 41 -10.88 -14.11 -18.84
CA ARG A 41 -11.65 -14.93 -17.88
C ARG A 41 -13.14 -14.60 -17.84
N GLY A 42 -13.63 -13.76 -18.74
CA GLY A 42 -15.06 -13.55 -18.93
C GLY A 42 -15.73 -14.78 -19.56
N GLU A 43 -15.96 -15.85 -18.80
CA GLU A 43 -17.05 -16.84 -18.96
C GLU A 43 -16.97 -18.06 -17.99
N GLU A 44 -15.93 -18.24 -17.18
CA GLU A 44 -15.80 -19.43 -16.28
C GLU A 44 -16.28 -19.23 -14.83
N ALA A 45 -16.94 -18.12 -14.49
CA ALA A 45 -17.74 -18.03 -13.27
C ALA A 45 -19.18 -18.53 -13.54
N THR A 46 -19.34 -19.80 -13.93
CA THR A 46 -20.68 -20.40 -14.08
C THR A 46 -20.86 -21.65 -13.23
N ASP A 47 -21.90 -21.58 -12.39
CA ASP A 47 -22.56 -22.62 -11.60
C ASP A 47 -22.23 -22.71 -10.10
N MET A 48 -22.38 -21.58 -9.40
CA MET A 48 -22.75 -21.61 -7.98
C MET A 48 -24.19 -22.12 -7.87
N GLY A 49 -24.34 -23.42 -7.59
CA GLY A 49 -25.64 -24.08 -7.49
C GLY A 49 -26.61 -23.37 -6.52
N PRO A 50 -27.93 -23.45 -6.74
CA PRO A 50 -28.95 -22.64 -6.05
C PRO A 50 -28.98 -22.80 -4.51
N ALA A 51 -28.34 -23.85 -3.96
CA ALA A 51 -28.25 -24.10 -2.52
C ALA A 51 -27.15 -23.30 -1.81
N LEU A 52 -26.10 -22.84 -2.52
CA LEU A 52 -25.05 -21.96 -1.97
C LEU A 52 -25.53 -20.51 -1.92
N SER A 53 -26.16 -20.05 -3.01
CA SER A 53 -26.84 -18.75 -3.12
C SER A 53 -27.82 -18.46 -1.96
N GLU A 54 -28.63 -19.45 -1.56
CA GLU A 54 -29.62 -19.27 -0.50
C GLU A 54 -28.99 -19.24 0.90
N ARG A 55 -27.81 -19.84 1.08
CA ARG A 55 -27.04 -19.88 2.33
C ARG A 55 -26.23 -18.60 2.54
N MET A 56 -25.66 -18.04 1.48
CA MET A 56 -24.85 -16.81 1.50
C MET A 56 -25.68 -15.57 1.84
N ARG A 57 -26.96 -15.53 1.41
CA ARG A 57 -27.93 -14.49 1.81
C ARG A 57 -28.20 -14.41 3.32
N SER A 58 -27.83 -15.45 4.09
CA SER A 58 -28.16 -15.58 5.51
C SER A 58 -26.99 -15.34 6.46
N LEU A 59 -25.78 -15.07 5.94
CA LEU A 59 -24.60 -14.82 6.78
C LEU A 59 -24.72 -13.47 7.51
N PRO A 60 -24.32 -13.37 8.78
CA PRO A 60 -24.36 -12.12 9.53
C PRO A 60 -23.40 -11.10 8.91
N ALA A 61 -23.81 -9.83 8.91
CA ALA A 61 -22.97 -8.69 8.57
C ALA A 61 -22.39 -8.25 9.91
N ASP A 62 -21.08 -8.16 10.02
CA ASP A 62 -20.41 -7.83 11.27
C ASP A 62 -19.67 -6.50 11.17
N CYS A 63 -20.43 -5.44 10.91
CA CYS A 63 -20.06 -4.09 11.26
C CYS A 63 -21.33 -3.44 11.83
N GLY A 64 -21.28 -3.00 13.09
CA GLY A 64 -22.45 -2.69 13.93
C GLY A 64 -23.53 -1.87 13.22
N GLU A 65 -24.81 -2.22 13.45
CA GLU A 65 -26.04 -1.70 12.81
C GLU A 65 -25.88 -0.40 11.97
N GLY A 66 -25.26 -0.55 10.80
CA GLY A 66 -25.31 0.44 9.72
C GLY A 66 -26.67 0.37 9.05
N VAL A 67 -27.22 1.53 8.72
CA VAL A 67 -28.50 1.65 8.03
C VAL A 67 -28.39 0.94 6.68
N ALA A 68 -29.42 0.18 6.29
CA ALA A 68 -29.46 -0.51 5.00
C ALA A 68 -29.02 0.44 3.87
N ALA A 69 -27.95 0.08 3.16
CA ALA A 69 -27.53 0.81 1.98
C ALA A 69 -28.64 0.74 0.93
N ALA A 70 -28.87 1.83 0.22
CA ALA A 70 -29.90 1.94 -0.80
C ALA A 70 -29.67 0.90 -1.93
N PRO A 71 -30.68 0.55 -2.75
CA PRO A 71 -30.44 -0.18 -3.99
C PRO A 71 -29.39 0.54 -4.85
N LEU A 72 -28.68 -0.21 -5.70
CA LEU A 72 -27.62 0.23 -6.63
C LEU A 72 -27.73 1.74 -6.94
N ALA A 73 -26.83 2.52 -6.33
CA ALA A 73 -27.03 3.96 -6.26
C ALA A 73 -26.99 4.57 -7.67
N ASP A 74 -28.01 5.36 -8.03
CA ASP A 74 -28.02 6.10 -9.31
C ASP A 74 -26.82 7.06 -9.40
N GLN A 75 -26.27 7.45 -8.25
CA GLN A 75 -25.07 8.26 -8.11
C GLN A 75 -24.10 7.62 -7.13
N VAL A 76 -22.82 7.61 -7.49
CA VAL A 76 -21.72 7.03 -6.73
C VAL A 76 -20.71 8.12 -6.44
N MET A 77 -20.19 8.17 -5.20
CA MET A 77 -19.08 9.05 -4.87
C MET A 77 -17.77 8.30 -5.06
N VAL A 78 -17.03 8.64 -6.11
CA VAL A 78 -15.67 8.13 -6.32
C VAL A 78 -14.70 9.01 -5.54
N ILE A 79 -13.83 8.40 -4.75
CA ILE A 79 -12.86 9.05 -3.88
C ILE A 79 -11.47 8.68 -4.34
N VAL A 80 -10.58 9.68 -4.41
CA VAL A 80 -9.14 9.49 -4.61
C VAL A 80 -8.45 9.87 -3.30
N ASP A 81 -7.92 8.86 -2.62
CA ASP A 81 -7.20 9.01 -1.37
C ASP A 81 -5.69 8.95 -1.65
N ILE A 82 -5.00 10.06 -1.44
CA ILE A 82 -3.54 10.08 -1.55
C ILE A 82 -3.00 9.74 -0.17
N MET A 83 -2.41 8.56 -0.01
CA MET A 83 -1.99 8.06 1.31
C MET A 83 -0.60 8.56 1.68
N ARG A 84 0.33 8.59 0.71
CA ARG A 84 1.72 9.01 0.93
C ARG A 84 2.33 9.66 -0.30
N LEU A 85 3.15 10.69 -0.08
CA LEU A 85 4.00 11.31 -1.09
C LEU A 85 5.45 11.41 -0.60
N ARG A 86 6.38 10.85 -1.37
CA ARG A 86 7.82 10.98 -1.12
C ARG A 86 8.51 11.79 -2.20
N SER A 87 9.38 12.70 -1.77
CA SER A 87 10.30 13.48 -2.60
C SER A 87 11.62 12.72 -2.77
N MET A 88 11.98 12.36 -3.98
CA MET A 88 13.17 11.52 -4.23
C MET A 88 14.36 12.32 -4.74
N THR A 89 14.20 13.09 -5.81
CA THR A 89 15.25 13.94 -6.43
C THR A 89 14.88 15.43 -6.44
N VAL A 90 13.73 15.78 -5.86
CA VAL A 90 13.26 17.16 -5.79
C VAL A 90 14.26 18.08 -5.09
N SER A 91 14.62 19.17 -5.79
CA SER A 91 15.57 20.17 -5.28
C SER A 91 14.87 21.33 -4.54
N GLY A 92 15.48 21.80 -3.44
CA GLY A 92 14.99 22.94 -2.66
C GLY A 92 13.98 22.54 -1.58
N PRO A 93 13.27 23.51 -0.97
CA PRO A 93 12.22 23.20 0.00
C PRO A 93 11.12 22.36 -0.66
N PRO A 94 10.73 21.23 -0.05
CA PRO A 94 9.73 20.34 -0.62
C PRO A 94 8.34 20.86 -0.25
N LEU A 95 7.86 21.84 -1.01
CA LEU A 95 6.51 22.37 -0.92
C LEU A 95 5.69 21.79 -2.09
N PHE A 96 4.66 21.00 -1.81
CA PHE A 96 3.88 20.31 -2.82
C PHE A 96 2.41 20.70 -2.78
N TYR A 97 1.73 20.66 -3.93
CA TYR A 97 0.28 20.69 -4.03
C TYR A 97 -0.17 19.75 -5.16
N PHE A 98 -1.43 19.35 -5.12
CA PHE A 98 -2.00 18.42 -6.09
C PHE A 98 -2.88 19.14 -7.11
N GLN A 99 -3.05 18.52 -8.27
CA GLN A 99 -4.21 18.73 -9.13
C GLN A 99 -4.76 17.36 -9.49
N ILE A 100 -6.02 17.10 -9.13
CA ILE A 100 -6.68 15.81 -9.36
C ILE A 100 -7.93 16.05 -10.20
N PHE A 101 -8.06 15.26 -11.26
CA PHE A 101 -9.21 15.28 -12.15
C PHE A 101 -9.89 13.91 -12.13
N ILE A 102 -11.21 13.90 -12.00
CA ILE A 102 -12.04 12.71 -12.09
C ILE A 102 -13.00 12.94 -13.25
N ASP A 103 -12.98 12.05 -14.24
CA ASP A 103 -13.71 12.18 -15.50
C ASP A 103 -13.50 13.54 -16.20
N GLY A 104 -12.24 14.02 -16.16
CA GLY A 104 -11.83 15.28 -16.79
C GLY A 104 -12.19 16.55 -16.02
N GLU A 105 -12.93 16.46 -14.92
CA GLU A 105 -13.31 17.59 -14.07
C GLU A 105 -12.40 17.69 -12.83
N TYR A 106 -12.02 18.91 -12.45
CA TYR A 106 -11.16 19.15 -11.28
C TYR A 106 -11.90 18.84 -9.98
N ALA A 107 -11.33 17.98 -9.13
CA ALA A 107 -12.08 17.27 -8.08
C ALA A 107 -11.52 17.41 -6.64
N LEU A 108 -10.51 18.26 -6.40
CA LEU A 108 -9.97 18.45 -5.06
C LEU A 108 -11.00 19.03 -4.07
N TRP A 109 -11.03 18.50 -2.84
CA TRP A 109 -11.89 19.04 -1.77
C TRP A 109 -11.44 20.42 -1.30
N TRP A 110 -10.14 20.60 -1.12
CA TRP A 110 -9.52 21.88 -0.80
C TRP A 110 -8.11 21.95 -1.36
N GLU A 111 -7.69 23.17 -1.70
CA GLU A 111 -6.33 23.43 -2.16
C GLU A 111 -5.42 23.69 -0.97
N GLU A 112 -4.37 22.89 -0.83
CA GLU A 112 -3.38 23.03 0.23
C GLU A 112 -1.96 22.85 -0.31
N VAL A 113 -1.00 23.44 0.41
CA VAL A 113 0.43 23.26 0.13
C VAL A 113 1.04 22.52 1.31
N TYR A 114 1.59 21.34 1.04
CA TYR A 114 2.20 20.47 2.03
C TYR A 114 3.71 20.66 2.05
N GLU A 115 4.31 20.65 3.23
CA GLU A 115 5.77 20.76 3.42
C GLU A 115 6.34 19.43 3.94
N GLY A 116 7.29 18.83 3.24
CA GLY A 116 7.97 17.62 3.71
C GLY A 116 8.58 16.77 2.61
N THR A 117 9.61 15.99 2.93
CA THR A 117 10.20 15.04 1.96
C THR A 117 9.49 13.69 1.93
N ASP A 118 8.73 13.37 2.97
CA ASP A 118 7.95 12.13 3.11
C ASP A 118 6.72 12.51 3.93
N ILE A 119 5.57 12.49 3.26
CA ILE A 119 4.32 13.06 3.77
C ILE A 119 3.30 11.94 3.75
N TYR A 120 2.72 11.66 4.91
CA TYR A 120 1.54 10.81 5.04
C TYR A 120 0.32 11.71 5.20
N PHE A 121 -0.78 11.32 4.58
CA PHE A 121 -2.01 12.08 4.64
C PHE A 121 -3.09 11.30 5.39
N GLU A 122 -3.95 12.03 6.08
CA GLU A 122 -5.00 11.46 6.93
C GLU A 122 -6.39 11.52 6.29
N TRP A 123 -6.53 12.27 5.20
CA TRP A 123 -7.83 12.55 4.56
C TRP A 123 -7.72 12.40 3.05
N PRO A 124 -8.76 11.88 2.39
CA PRO A 124 -8.81 11.79 0.96
C PRO A 124 -8.76 13.17 0.31
N MET A 125 -8.14 13.25 -0.87
CA MET A 125 -7.81 14.53 -1.49
C MET A 125 -8.86 15.01 -2.47
N ALA A 126 -9.49 14.08 -3.19
CA ALA A 126 -10.48 14.40 -4.20
C ALA A 126 -11.69 13.48 -4.09
N ALA A 127 -12.84 13.99 -4.51
CA ALA A 127 -14.03 13.19 -4.74
C ALA A 127 -14.88 13.78 -5.85
N ALA A 128 -15.61 12.92 -6.56
CA ALA A 128 -16.61 13.31 -7.52
C ALA A 128 -17.85 12.43 -7.38
N GLU A 129 -19.02 13.06 -7.44
CA GLU A 129 -20.29 12.36 -7.51
C GLU A 129 -20.65 12.15 -8.98
N LEU A 130 -20.71 10.89 -9.39
CA LEU A 130 -20.87 10.48 -10.79
C LEU A 130 -22.13 9.62 -10.93
N ALA A 131 -22.79 9.73 -12.09
CA ALA A 131 -23.87 8.81 -12.41
C ALA A 131 -23.26 7.45 -12.78
N PHE A 132 -23.81 6.37 -12.23
CA PHE A 132 -23.36 5.03 -12.60
C PHE A 132 -24.05 4.59 -13.91
N ASP A 133 -23.24 4.23 -14.91
CA ASP A 133 -23.69 3.62 -16.17
C ASP A 133 -22.94 2.28 -16.35
N GLU A 134 -23.69 1.18 -16.43
CA GLU A 134 -23.10 -0.15 -16.61
C GLU A 134 -22.44 -0.32 -17.99
N GLU A 135 -22.95 0.36 -19.03
CA GLU A 135 -22.40 0.29 -20.38
C GLU A 135 -21.15 1.19 -20.58
N ASP A 136 -21.01 2.22 -19.74
CA ASP A 136 -19.92 3.22 -19.77
C ASP A 136 -19.33 3.43 -18.37
N SER A 137 -18.89 2.34 -17.74
CA SER A 137 -18.46 2.34 -16.34
C SER A 137 -17.01 2.75 -16.11
N ILE A 138 -16.24 3.01 -17.17
CA ILE A 138 -14.81 3.28 -17.08
C ILE A 138 -14.57 4.79 -17.14
N ILE A 139 -14.03 5.35 -16.07
CA ILE A 139 -13.74 6.79 -15.98
C ILE A 139 -12.22 7.04 -15.87
N PRO A 140 -11.69 8.08 -16.53
CA PRO A 140 -10.30 8.46 -16.35
C PRO A 140 -10.10 9.26 -15.06
N ILE A 141 -9.06 8.92 -14.31
CA ILE A 141 -8.60 9.67 -13.14
C ILE A 141 -7.16 10.10 -13.40
N GLN A 142 -6.89 11.39 -13.17
CA GLN A 142 -5.59 11.99 -13.41
C GLN A 142 -5.07 12.68 -12.15
N ILE A 143 -3.88 12.30 -11.69
CA ILE A 143 -3.24 12.85 -10.50
C ILE A 143 -1.94 13.54 -10.93
N GLN A 144 -1.82 14.81 -10.56
CA GLN A 144 -0.61 15.61 -10.78
C GLN A 144 -0.07 16.13 -9.46
N VAL A 145 1.25 16.05 -9.30
CA VAL A 145 1.97 16.61 -8.15
C VAL A 145 2.83 17.76 -8.62
N TRP A 146 2.69 18.92 -7.97
CA TRP A 146 3.40 20.13 -8.32
C TRP A 146 4.25 20.61 -7.17
N GLN A 147 5.54 20.86 -7.42
CA GLN A 147 6.40 21.54 -6.48
C GLN A 147 6.21 23.06 -6.60
N LYS A 148 5.78 23.66 -5.49
CA LYS A 148 5.66 25.11 -5.33
C LYS A 148 7.03 25.76 -5.17
N ARG A 149 7.35 26.74 -6.02
CA ARG A 149 8.62 27.46 -5.97
C ARG A 149 8.41 28.97 -6.07
N PRO A 150 9.34 29.79 -5.51
CA PRO A 150 9.35 31.21 -5.82
C PRO A 150 9.53 31.44 -7.32
N GLY A 151 8.47 31.90 -7.99
CA GLY A 151 8.49 32.30 -9.39
C GLY A 151 7.74 31.36 -10.34
N LEU A 152 8.23 30.13 -10.51
CA LEU A 152 7.65 29.14 -11.42
C LEU A 152 7.58 27.77 -10.76
N ASP A 153 6.36 27.30 -10.54
CA ASP A 153 6.07 25.95 -10.05
C ASP A 153 6.47 24.90 -11.08
N ARG A 154 6.85 23.72 -10.61
CA ARG A 154 7.34 22.62 -11.46
C ARG A 154 6.53 21.37 -11.20
N ALA A 155 6.03 20.75 -12.26
CA ALA A 155 5.46 19.41 -12.14
C ALA A 155 6.54 18.42 -11.67
N CYS A 156 6.15 17.50 -10.80
CA CYS A 156 6.99 16.38 -10.40
C CYS A 156 6.86 15.25 -11.42
N ASP A 157 7.88 14.42 -11.52
CA ASP A 157 7.72 13.12 -12.14
C ASP A 157 7.08 12.17 -11.12
N VAL A 158 6.05 11.46 -11.54
CA VAL A 158 5.23 10.57 -10.73
C VAL A 158 4.80 9.33 -11.51
N SER A 159 5.25 9.08 -12.74
CA SER A 159 4.86 7.87 -13.49
C SER A 159 5.92 7.39 -14.46
N GLY A 160 5.94 6.09 -14.76
CA GLY A 160 6.91 5.49 -15.70
C GLY A 160 6.81 5.90 -17.18
N ALA A 161 5.99 6.90 -17.52
CA ALA A 161 5.80 7.33 -18.90
C ALA A 161 6.89 8.31 -19.37
N ALA A 162 7.90 7.84 -20.09
CA ALA A 162 8.99 8.69 -20.58
C ALA A 162 8.57 9.70 -21.68
N SER A 163 8.60 11.02 -21.42
CA SER A 163 8.71 12.03 -22.51
C SER A 163 9.18 13.42 -22.05
N PRO A 164 9.91 14.18 -22.92
CA PRO A 164 10.54 15.46 -22.57
C PRO A 164 9.57 16.67 -22.49
N LEU A 165 8.26 16.45 -22.43
CA LEU A 165 7.24 17.52 -22.42
C LEU A 165 6.29 17.40 -21.23
N LEU A 166 5.48 16.34 -21.17
CA LEU A 166 4.40 16.14 -20.19
C LEU A 166 4.17 14.68 -19.76
N ALA A 167 4.80 13.70 -20.41
CA ALA A 167 4.66 12.31 -19.96
C ALA A 167 5.52 12.13 -18.69
N GLY A 168 5.08 11.27 -17.76
CA GLY A 168 5.69 11.09 -16.44
C GLY A 168 5.15 12.09 -15.41
N LYS A 169 4.57 13.21 -15.84
CA LYS A 169 4.10 14.29 -14.95
C LYS A 169 2.66 14.13 -14.45
N THR A 170 1.99 13.07 -14.86
CA THR A 170 0.58 12.81 -14.52
C THR A 170 0.40 11.31 -14.45
N VAL A 171 -0.04 10.83 -13.29
CA VAL A 171 -0.57 9.47 -13.16
C VAL A 171 -1.94 9.45 -13.83
N THR A 172 -2.11 8.60 -14.85
CA THR A 172 -3.40 8.41 -15.53
C THR A 172 -3.86 6.97 -15.37
N VAL A 173 -4.95 6.79 -14.63
CA VAL A 173 -5.62 5.50 -14.46
C VAL A 173 -7.05 5.54 -14.98
N PHE A 174 -7.57 4.38 -15.34
CA PHE A 174 -8.90 4.14 -15.86
C PHE A 174 -9.63 3.25 -14.86
N TYR A 175 -10.49 3.87 -14.06
CA TYR A 175 -11.21 3.24 -12.96
C TYR A 175 -12.51 2.61 -13.47
N ASP A 176 -12.73 1.32 -13.22
CA ASP A 176 -13.98 0.63 -13.53
C ASP A 176 -14.94 0.73 -12.34
N MET A 177 -15.96 1.58 -12.49
CA MET A 177 -16.96 1.80 -11.45
C MET A 177 -17.75 0.53 -11.07
N ARG A 178 -17.74 -0.53 -11.91
CA ARG A 178 -18.37 -1.81 -11.57
C ARG A 178 -17.52 -2.70 -10.68
N ARG A 179 -16.20 -2.55 -10.72
CA ARG A 179 -15.24 -3.47 -10.09
C ARG A 179 -14.41 -2.82 -8.99
N GLY A 180 -14.45 -1.49 -8.88
CA GLY A 180 -13.51 -0.78 -8.02
C GLY A 180 -12.03 -0.90 -8.43
N GLU A 181 -11.72 -1.68 -9.47
CA GLU A 181 -10.40 -1.86 -10.02
C GLU A 181 -10.03 -0.74 -11.00
N TRP A 182 -8.74 -0.52 -11.22
CA TRP A 182 -8.23 0.38 -12.25
C TRP A 182 -7.05 -0.20 -13.03
N THR A 183 -6.80 0.41 -14.19
CA THR A 183 -5.64 0.13 -15.06
C THR A 183 -5.02 1.42 -15.56
N GLY A 184 -3.83 1.39 -16.16
CA GLY A 184 -3.22 2.58 -16.76
C GLY A 184 -1.74 2.67 -16.41
N ASP A 185 -1.33 3.82 -15.89
CA ASP A 185 0.02 4.01 -15.33
C ASP A 185 0.27 3.15 -14.08
N ASP A 186 -0.79 2.69 -13.43
CA ASP A 186 -0.82 1.74 -12.32
C ASP A 186 -1.91 0.70 -12.59
N TYR A 187 -1.69 -0.56 -12.21
CA TYR A 187 -2.67 -1.64 -12.38
C TYR A 187 -2.41 -2.80 -11.42
N LEU A 188 -3.46 -3.57 -11.12
CA LEU A 188 -3.37 -4.71 -10.22
C LEU A 188 -2.29 -5.72 -10.67
N GLY A 189 -1.34 -6.00 -9.76
CA GLY A 189 -0.25 -6.94 -9.97
C GLY A 189 0.92 -6.40 -10.81
N ASP A 190 1.05 -5.07 -10.93
CA ASP A 190 2.28 -4.45 -11.42
C ASP A 190 3.44 -4.62 -10.42
N ALA A 191 4.65 -4.29 -10.89
CA ALA A 191 5.87 -4.69 -10.19
C ALA A 191 6.23 -3.80 -8.99
N ASN A 192 5.57 -2.66 -8.83
CA ASN A 192 5.77 -1.66 -7.81
C ASN A 192 4.62 -1.64 -6.79
N GLY A 193 3.46 -2.24 -7.10
CA GLY A 193 2.36 -2.45 -6.17
C GLY A 193 1.15 -1.63 -6.59
N TYR A 194 -0.03 -2.13 -6.27
CA TYR A 194 -1.28 -1.57 -6.71
C TYR A 194 -1.64 -0.30 -5.92
N GLY A 195 -1.84 0.82 -6.64
CA GLY A 195 -1.97 2.14 -6.05
C GLY A 195 -0.63 2.77 -5.68
N HIS A 196 0.45 2.41 -6.37
CA HIS A 196 1.79 2.95 -6.17
C HIS A 196 2.44 3.32 -7.50
N THR A 197 2.98 4.54 -7.57
CA THR A 197 3.69 5.03 -8.75
C THR A 197 4.95 5.79 -8.36
N SER A 198 5.98 5.74 -9.21
CA SER A 198 7.29 6.30 -8.96
C SER A 198 7.87 6.95 -10.21
N GLY A 199 8.39 8.17 -10.06
CA GLY A 199 9.15 8.83 -11.12
C GLY A 199 10.45 8.11 -11.50
N PHE A 200 10.94 7.16 -10.68
CA PHE A 200 12.11 6.34 -11.06
C PHE A 200 11.81 5.25 -12.08
N GLU A 201 10.54 4.96 -12.37
CA GLU A 201 10.15 3.87 -13.28
C GLU A 201 10.58 4.10 -14.73
N ASP A 202 10.71 5.35 -15.16
CA ASP A 202 11.14 5.70 -16.51
C ASP A 202 12.67 5.68 -16.68
N GLY A 203 13.40 5.62 -15.56
CA GLY A 203 14.86 5.58 -15.47
C GLY A 203 15.58 6.94 -15.60
N ASP A 204 14.87 8.07 -15.67
CA ASP A 204 15.42 9.42 -15.67
C ASP A 204 15.33 10.07 -14.29
N GLU A 205 16.45 10.07 -13.56
CA GLU A 205 16.51 10.63 -12.20
C GLU A 205 16.92 12.11 -12.16
N ASP A 206 17.12 12.75 -13.31
CA ASP A 206 17.48 14.17 -13.40
C ASP A 206 16.23 15.08 -13.37
N GLU A 207 15.08 14.52 -13.01
CA GLU A 207 13.79 15.18 -12.93
C GLU A 207 13.41 15.54 -11.47
N ASN A 208 12.20 16.05 -11.27
CA ASN A 208 11.68 16.27 -9.91
C ASN A 208 10.93 14.99 -9.48
N ASP A 209 11.65 13.89 -9.30
CA ASP A 209 11.04 12.59 -9.04
C ASP A 209 10.37 12.55 -7.67
N CYS A 210 9.14 12.11 -7.71
CA CYS A 210 8.30 11.81 -6.56
C CYS A 210 7.78 10.39 -6.69
N GLU A 211 7.37 9.85 -5.56
CA GLU A 211 6.73 8.55 -5.46
C GLU A 211 5.48 8.69 -4.60
N LEU A 212 4.42 8.03 -5.04
CA LEU A 212 3.06 8.32 -4.66
C LEU A 212 2.34 7.01 -4.37
N TRP A 213 1.75 6.91 -3.18
CA TRP A 213 0.77 5.88 -2.86
C TRP A 213 -0.61 6.50 -2.80
N PHE A 214 -1.56 5.84 -3.42
CA PHE A 214 -2.95 6.26 -3.48
C PHE A 214 -3.89 5.06 -3.47
N ASP A 215 -5.15 5.34 -3.14
CA ASP A 215 -6.24 4.38 -3.23
C ASP A 215 -7.43 5.05 -3.91
N ILE A 216 -8.23 4.26 -4.62
CA ILE A 216 -9.45 4.74 -5.27
C ILE A 216 -10.58 3.83 -4.88
N TYR A 217 -11.62 4.39 -4.27
CA TYR A 217 -12.75 3.62 -3.79
C TYR A 217 -14.04 4.40 -3.93
N GLN A 218 -15.15 3.68 -3.79
CA GLN A 218 -16.49 4.26 -3.85
C GLN A 218 -17.06 4.39 -2.44
N MET A 219 -17.82 5.45 -2.23
CA MET A 219 -18.77 5.54 -1.14
C MET A 219 -20.18 5.63 -1.70
N GLU A 220 -21.08 4.88 -1.10
CA GLU A 220 -22.46 4.75 -1.53
C GLU A 220 -23.44 5.38 -0.53
N GLU A 221 -24.70 5.48 -0.93
CA GLU A 221 -25.75 6.02 -0.07
C GLU A 221 -25.96 5.12 1.15
N GLY A 222 -25.57 5.61 2.32
CA GLY A 222 -25.66 4.90 3.59
C GLY A 222 -24.31 4.76 4.30
N ASP A 223 -23.22 4.94 3.56
CA ASP A 223 -21.87 4.89 4.13
C ASP A 223 -21.60 6.09 5.03
N SER A 224 -20.79 5.84 6.05
CA SER A 224 -20.41 6.84 7.03
C SER A 224 -18.92 7.07 6.94
N TRP A 225 -18.52 8.33 6.72
CA TRP A 225 -17.13 8.79 6.84
C TRP A 225 -16.45 8.43 8.18
N TRP A 226 -17.25 8.18 9.21
CA TRP A 226 -16.81 7.84 10.56
C TRP A 226 -17.09 6.39 10.94
N GLY A 227 -17.61 5.59 10.01
CA GLY A 227 -17.95 4.19 10.20
C GLY A 227 -17.07 3.31 9.34
N GLU A 228 -17.05 2.02 9.68
CA GLU A 228 -16.44 1.00 8.81
C GLU A 228 -17.44 0.71 7.69
N PHE A 229 -17.00 0.80 6.44
CA PHE A 229 -17.75 0.40 5.25
C PHE A 229 -16.89 -0.56 4.43
N ASP A 230 -17.54 -1.52 3.78
CA ASP A 230 -16.86 -2.43 2.87
C ASP A 230 -16.37 -1.67 1.64
N ARG A 231 -15.31 -2.17 1.02
CA ARG A 231 -14.71 -1.55 -0.16
C ARG A 231 -15.28 -2.10 -1.46
N LEU A 232 -16.32 -2.93 -1.37
CA LEU A 232 -16.95 -3.61 -2.47
C LEU A 232 -17.96 -2.68 -3.14
N THR A 233 -17.93 -2.60 -4.47
CA THR A 233 -18.99 -1.88 -5.18
C THR A 233 -20.32 -2.62 -5.06
N SER A 234 -21.44 -1.89 -5.10
CA SER A 234 -22.77 -2.51 -5.18
C SER A 234 -22.90 -3.49 -6.35
N TRP A 235 -22.23 -3.21 -7.48
CA TRP A 235 -22.25 -4.09 -8.64
C TRP A 235 -21.57 -5.44 -8.34
N GLU A 236 -20.40 -5.44 -7.69
CA GLU A 236 -19.68 -6.65 -7.28
C GLU A 236 -20.47 -7.51 -6.33
N LYS A 237 -21.06 -6.89 -5.31
CA LYS A 237 -21.89 -7.58 -4.32
C LYS A 237 -22.92 -8.43 -5.03
N GLU A 238 -23.67 -7.88 -5.99
CA GLU A 238 -24.76 -8.61 -6.65
C GLU A 238 -24.29 -9.53 -7.79
N HIS A 239 -23.35 -9.08 -8.62
CA HIS A 239 -23.02 -9.71 -9.90
C HIS A 239 -21.79 -10.62 -9.85
N VAL A 240 -20.87 -10.37 -8.91
CA VAL A 240 -19.65 -11.18 -8.72
C VAL A 240 -19.87 -12.16 -7.57
N TYR A 241 -20.28 -11.66 -6.41
CA TYR A 241 -20.31 -12.46 -5.18
C TYR A 241 -21.69 -13.01 -4.81
N GLY A 242 -22.77 -12.55 -5.45
CA GLY A 242 -24.14 -12.96 -5.13
C GLY A 242 -24.60 -12.57 -3.71
N LEU A 243 -23.95 -11.57 -3.14
CA LEU A 243 -24.25 -10.89 -1.89
C LEU A 243 -25.41 -9.89 -2.07
N ASN A 244 -25.86 -9.31 -0.96
CA ASN A 244 -26.89 -8.29 -0.97
C ASN A 244 -26.23 -6.90 -0.94
N ALA A 245 -26.36 -6.13 -2.02
CA ALA A 245 -25.75 -4.79 -2.15
C ALA A 245 -26.08 -3.85 -0.98
N SER A 246 -27.29 -3.96 -0.40
CA SER A 246 -27.73 -3.13 0.71
C SER A 246 -27.05 -3.43 2.06
N ARG A 247 -26.14 -4.40 2.11
CA ARG A 247 -25.44 -4.80 3.32
C ARG A 247 -23.97 -4.42 3.25
N ASN A 248 -23.46 -4.10 4.43
CA ASN A 248 -22.06 -3.86 4.66
C ASN A 248 -21.35 -5.17 5.05
N TYR A 249 -20.26 -5.50 4.37
CA TYR A 249 -19.46 -6.70 4.55
C TYR A 249 -18.05 -6.41 5.08
N CYS A 250 -17.82 -5.24 5.68
CA CYS A 250 -16.49 -4.92 6.16
C CYS A 250 -15.97 -5.95 7.14
N ASN A 251 -14.67 -6.26 7.04
CA ASN A 251 -14.00 -7.23 7.89
C ASN A 251 -14.59 -8.67 7.87
N VAL A 252 -15.50 -8.99 6.94
CA VAL A 252 -16.06 -10.34 6.83
C VAL A 252 -15.06 -11.27 6.14
N ASP A 253 -14.72 -12.35 6.82
CA ASP A 253 -13.88 -13.44 6.31
C ASP A 253 -14.79 -14.65 5.98
N PHE A 254 -14.98 -14.92 4.69
CA PHE A 254 -15.93 -15.92 4.22
C PHE A 254 -15.38 -17.35 4.21
N ASN A 255 -14.09 -17.51 3.89
CA ASN A 255 -13.42 -18.81 3.80
C ASN A 255 -12.79 -19.23 5.15
N GLY A 256 -12.68 -18.31 6.11
CA GLY A 256 -12.22 -18.53 7.47
C GLY A 256 -10.69 -18.55 7.61
N ASP A 257 -9.94 -17.95 6.70
CA ASP A 257 -8.48 -17.95 6.70
C ASP A 257 -7.82 -16.74 7.36
N GLY A 258 -8.64 -15.83 7.88
CA GLY A 258 -8.22 -14.67 8.64
C GLY A 258 -7.97 -13.42 7.79
N ILE A 259 -8.22 -13.47 6.48
CA ILE A 259 -8.20 -12.31 5.58
C ILE A 259 -9.65 -11.89 5.27
N PRO A 260 -10.01 -10.60 5.39
CA PRO A 260 -11.35 -10.13 5.07
C PRO A 260 -11.54 -9.89 3.58
N ILE A 261 -12.79 -10.00 3.13
CA ILE A 261 -13.19 -9.84 1.73
C ILE A 261 -12.74 -8.50 1.12
N ASP A 262 -12.73 -7.40 1.89
CA ASP A 262 -12.30 -6.09 1.38
C ASP A 262 -10.85 -6.09 0.88
N TRP A 263 -9.99 -6.87 1.55
CA TRP A 263 -8.59 -7.00 1.16
C TRP A 263 -8.45 -8.00 0.01
N GLU A 264 -9.16 -9.14 0.09
CA GLU A 264 -9.13 -10.15 -0.98
C GLU A 264 -9.61 -9.57 -2.31
N ASP A 265 -10.72 -8.82 -2.30
CA ASP A 265 -11.29 -8.15 -3.46
C ASP A 265 -10.32 -7.12 -4.07
N LYS A 266 -9.77 -6.21 -3.24
CA LYS A 266 -8.80 -5.19 -3.69
C LYS A 266 -7.62 -5.80 -4.45
N TYR A 267 -7.13 -6.95 -4.00
CA TYR A 267 -5.96 -7.62 -4.57
C TYR A 267 -6.31 -8.79 -5.50
N GLY A 268 -7.59 -8.99 -5.82
CA GLY A 268 -8.05 -10.01 -6.79
C GLY A 268 -7.92 -11.46 -6.32
N PHE A 269 -7.87 -11.70 -5.01
CA PHE A 269 -7.98 -13.03 -4.40
C PHE A 269 -9.45 -13.47 -4.31
N ASP A 270 -9.70 -14.79 -4.24
CA ASP A 270 -11.07 -15.31 -4.18
C ASP A 270 -11.54 -15.46 -2.71
N PRO A 271 -12.45 -14.60 -2.22
CA PRO A 271 -12.91 -14.65 -0.83
C PRO A 271 -13.69 -15.91 -0.47
N PHE A 272 -14.08 -16.72 -1.47
CA PHE A 272 -14.81 -17.97 -1.29
C PHE A 272 -13.98 -19.20 -1.62
N ALA A 273 -12.67 -19.05 -1.83
CA ALA A 273 -11.78 -20.14 -2.19
C ALA A 273 -11.89 -21.32 -1.21
N GLU A 274 -11.98 -22.55 -1.76
CA GLU A 274 -12.06 -23.77 -0.92
C GLU A 274 -10.74 -24.01 -0.15
N ASN A 275 -9.62 -23.56 -0.70
CA ASN A 275 -8.32 -23.60 -0.04
C ASN A 275 -7.90 -22.18 0.26
N SER A 276 -7.44 -21.95 1.50
CA SER A 276 -6.91 -20.66 1.91
C SER A 276 -5.75 -20.21 1.03
N GLN A 277 -5.71 -18.91 0.75
CA GLN A 277 -4.63 -18.23 0.05
C GLN A 277 -3.75 -17.41 1.03
N ALA A 278 -4.04 -17.46 2.32
CA ALA A 278 -3.37 -16.70 3.38
C ALA A 278 -1.87 -17.01 3.55
N ASP A 279 -1.44 -18.22 3.17
CA ASP A 279 -0.05 -18.68 3.24
C ASP A 279 0.71 -18.50 1.89
N GLU A 280 0.07 -17.93 0.86
CA GLU A 280 0.73 -17.62 -0.41
C GLU A 280 1.60 -16.36 -0.27
N ASP A 281 2.72 -16.33 -1.00
CA ASP A 281 3.71 -15.23 -1.05
C ASP A 281 4.00 -15.00 -2.56
N PRO A 282 3.18 -14.19 -3.25
CA PRO A 282 3.22 -14.08 -4.71
C PRO A 282 4.48 -13.38 -5.26
N ASP A 283 5.07 -12.47 -4.49
CA ASP A 283 6.22 -11.63 -4.89
C ASP A 283 7.57 -12.12 -4.31
N GLU A 284 7.54 -13.20 -3.51
CA GLU A 284 8.67 -13.94 -2.96
C GLU A 284 9.57 -13.08 -2.04
N ASP A 285 8.99 -12.12 -1.33
CA ASP A 285 9.72 -11.25 -0.39
C ASP A 285 9.81 -11.83 1.04
N GLY A 286 9.02 -12.88 1.30
CA GLY A 286 8.95 -13.60 2.57
C GLY A 286 7.79 -13.20 3.47
N LEU A 287 6.85 -12.38 2.99
CA LEU A 287 5.57 -12.07 3.64
C LEU A 287 4.46 -12.87 2.97
N THR A 288 3.64 -13.56 3.76
CA THR A 288 2.45 -14.21 3.21
C THR A 288 1.31 -13.19 3.04
N ASN A 289 0.30 -13.51 2.23
CA ASN A 289 -0.91 -12.69 2.08
C ASN A 289 -1.56 -12.32 3.43
N TYR A 290 -1.50 -13.22 4.42
CA TYR A 290 -1.97 -12.89 5.77
C TYR A 290 -1.13 -11.80 6.43
N GLU A 291 0.19 -11.89 6.31
CA GLU A 291 1.11 -10.89 6.85
C GLU A 291 0.95 -9.55 6.12
N GLU A 292 0.84 -9.60 4.79
CA GLU A 292 0.51 -8.46 3.93
C GLU A 292 -0.78 -7.76 4.35
N TYR A 293 -1.86 -8.53 4.56
CA TYR A 293 -3.10 -7.98 5.12
C TYR A 293 -2.86 -7.27 6.47
N ARG A 294 -2.07 -7.89 7.36
CA ARG A 294 -1.78 -7.36 8.69
C ARG A 294 -0.87 -6.11 8.65
N THR A 295 -0.10 -5.92 7.59
CA THR A 295 0.79 -4.78 7.35
C THR A 295 0.25 -3.75 6.37
N SER A 296 -0.89 -4.00 5.71
CA SER A 296 -1.50 -3.14 4.69
C SER A 296 -1.74 -1.69 5.10
N GLN A 297 -1.99 -1.43 6.39
CA GLN A 297 -2.08 -0.06 6.94
C GLN A 297 -0.77 0.74 6.80
N TRP A 298 0.34 0.08 6.47
CA TRP A 298 1.64 0.66 6.17
C TRP A 298 1.99 0.59 4.68
N LEU A 299 1.01 0.29 3.82
CA LEU A 299 1.13 0.29 2.37
C LEU A 299 1.98 -0.88 1.83
N SER A 300 1.88 -2.05 2.45
CA SER A 300 2.44 -3.28 1.88
C SER A 300 1.53 -3.85 0.80
N ASP A 301 2.10 -4.60 -0.14
CA ASP A 301 1.41 -5.11 -1.32
C ASP A 301 1.80 -6.56 -1.64
N PRO A 302 0.83 -7.48 -1.83
CA PRO A 302 1.11 -8.90 -2.09
C PRO A 302 1.79 -9.19 -3.43
N PHE A 303 1.94 -8.20 -4.31
CA PHE A 303 2.58 -8.35 -5.62
C PHE A 303 3.86 -7.52 -5.75
N ALA A 304 4.25 -6.76 -4.73
CA ALA A 304 5.43 -5.89 -4.78
C ALA A 304 6.30 -6.00 -3.53
N GLN A 305 7.60 -6.20 -3.77
CA GLN A 305 8.56 -6.54 -2.71
C GLN A 305 8.64 -5.48 -1.62
N ASP A 306 8.41 -5.93 -0.39
CA ASP A 306 8.48 -5.14 0.82
C ASP A 306 9.68 -5.55 1.71
N ILE A 307 10.22 -4.57 2.41
CA ILE A 307 11.23 -4.81 3.44
C ILE A 307 10.85 -4.03 4.69
N PHE A 308 10.47 -4.75 5.74
CA PHE A 308 10.24 -4.19 7.06
C PHE A 308 11.51 -4.14 7.90
N ILE A 309 11.86 -2.95 8.36
CA ILE A 309 13.00 -2.68 9.22
C ILE A 309 12.51 -1.99 10.48
N GLU A 310 12.45 -2.72 11.58
CA GLU A 310 12.24 -2.13 12.90
C GLU A 310 13.56 -1.58 13.47
N VAL A 311 13.50 -0.34 13.98
CA VAL A 311 14.65 0.40 14.46
C VAL A 311 14.37 1.03 15.82
N ASP A 312 15.21 0.64 16.79
CA ASP A 312 15.22 1.23 18.12
C ASP A 312 16.29 2.31 18.26
N GLY A 313 16.10 3.15 19.27
CA GLY A 313 17.07 4.13 19.73
C GLY A 313 17.79 3.71 21.00
N MET A 314 18.85 4.44 21.32
CA MET A 314 19.54 4.30 22.59
C MET A 314 19.45 5.60 23.40
N GLN A 315 19.15 5.48 24.68
CA GLN A 315 19.17 6.59 25.62
C GLN A 315 20.53 7.30 25.63
N PRO A 316 20.56 8.59 25.94
CA PRO A 316 21.81 9.32 26.04
C PRO A 316 22.68 8.79 27.19
N ARG A 317 24.00 8.84 27.00
CA ARG A 317 24.98 8.53 28.06
C ARG A 317 24.80 9.37 29.33
N HIS A 318 24.31 10.60 29.16
CA HIS A 318 24.13 11.57 30.23
C HIS A 318 22.71 12.12 30.19
N PRO A 319 22.09 12.48 31.33
CA PRO A 319 20.71 13.00 31.37
C PRO A 319 20.43 14.26 30.53
N TRP A 320 21.48 14.93 30.06
CA TRP A 320 21.42 16.17 29.29
C TRP A 320 21.73 15.97 27.79
N GLY A 321 21.98 14.73 27.37
CA GLY A 321 22.27 14.41 25.98
C GLY A 321 21.01 14.07 25.20
N ASP A 322 21.13 14.13 23.88
CA ASP A 322 20.10 13.62 22.97
C ASP A 322 20.24 12.10 22.82
N PRO A 323 19.13 11.37 22.61
CA PRO A 323 19.18 9.95 22.31
C PRO A 323 19.89 9.70 20.98
N TYR A 324 20.45 8.50 20.86
CA TYR A 324 21.02 8.00 19.62
C TYR A 324 19.91 7.31 18.82
N ILE A 325 19.38 8.01 17.81
CA ILE A 325 18.28 7.54 16.97
C ILE A 325 18.70 7.50 15.50
N PHE A 326 17.99 6.72 14.67
CA PHE A 326 18.19 6.70 13.22
C PHE A 326 17.51 7.92 12.58
N PRO A 327 18.25 8.93 12.09
CA PRO A 327 17.64 10.18 11.68
C PRO A 327 16.74 10.01 10.44
N LYS A 328 15.57 10.67 10.42
CA LYS A 328 14.62 10.63 9.28
C LYS A 328 15.29 10.95 7.94
N GLN A 329 16.20 11.92 7.88
CA GLN A 329 16.94 12.22 6.64
C GLN A 329 17.81 11.06 6.14
N SER A 330 18.39 10.29 7.07
CA SER A 330 19.18 9.10 6.71
C SER A 330 18.30 7.93 6.29
N GLN A 331 17.11 7.80 6.90
CA GLN A 331 16.07 6.86 6.45
C GLN A 331 15.71 7.16 4.98
N GLN A 332 15.32 8.39 4.66
CA GLN A 332 14.94 8.80 3.30
C GLN A 332 16.02 8.51 2.24
N ILE A 333 17.28 8.84 2.52
CA ILE A 333 18.40 8.56 1.60
C ILE A 333 18.52 7.05 1.32
N MET A 334 18.22 6.22 2.31
CA MET A 334 18.33 4.77 2.20
C MET A 334 17.18 4.14 1.40
N LEU A 335 16.01 4.79 1.31
CA LEU A 335 14.86 4.28 0.55
C LEU A 335 15.10 4.31 -0.97
N ASN A 336 15.67 5.40 -1.50
CA ASN A 336 15.81 5.61 -2.95
C ASN A 336 16.52 4.46 -3.71
N PRO A 337 17.60 3.83 -3.21
CA PRO A 337 18.20 2.66 -3.88
C PRO A 337 17.27 1.46 -4.06
N PHE A 338 16.30 1.27 -3.18
CA PHE A 338 15.31 0.18 -3.22
C PHE A 338 14.15 0.54 -4.15
N ALA A 339 13.66 1.79 -4.09
CA ALA A 339 12.64 2.30 -5.00
C ALA A 339 13.02 2.16 -6.48
N ARG A 340 14.31 2.36 -6.84
CA ARG A 340 14.84 2.09 -8.20
C ARG A 340 14.66 0.64 -8.69
N ARG A 341 14.31 -0.26 -7.79
CA ARG A 341 14.12 -1.69 -8.03
C ARG A 341 12.70 -2.13 -7.71
N ASN A 342 11.78 -1.18 -7.54
CA ASN A 342 10.41 -1.42 -7.14
C ASN A 342 10.30 -2.19 -5.81
N ILE A 343 11.24 -1.93 -4.89
CA ILE A 343 11.21 -2.48 -3.54
C ILE A 343 10.82 -1.35 -2.59
N THR A 344 9.74 -1.55 -1.85
CA THR A 344 9.30 -0.62 -0.81
C THR A 344 9.97 -0.98 0.51
N VAL A 345 10.56 0.01 1.18
CA VAL A 345 11.21 -0.20 2.48
C VAL A 345 10.42 0.55 3.55
N HIS A 346 9.99 -0.20 4.52
CA HIS A 346 9.19 0.23 5.66
C HIS A 346 10.09 0.32 6.89
N ILE A 347 10.24 1.53 7.45
CA ILE A 347 11.11 1.75 8.62
C ILE A 347 10.23 2.04 9.84
N ASP A 348 10.08 1.05 10.71
CA ASP A 348 9.37 1.21 11.98
C ASP A 348 10.31 1.80 13.03
N ASP A 349 10.28 3.12 13.18
CA ASP A 349 10.99 3.83 14.25
C ASP A 349 10.06 4.29 15.38
N GLY A 350 8.98 3.53 15.63
CA GLY A 350 7.94 3.85 16.60
C GLY A 350 6.60 4.23 15.98
N THR A 351 6.51 4.23 14.64
CA THR A 351 5.34 4.71 13.89
C THR A 351 4.49 3.59 13.29
N MET A 352 4.96 2.35 13.36
CA MET A 352 4.30 1.21 12.71
C MET A 352 3.96 0.10 13.70
N GLY A 353 3.54 0.45 14.91
CA GLY A 353 3.05 -0.51 15.92
C GLY A 353 4.12 -1.28 16.69
N GLY A 354 5.39 -1.02 16.45
CA GLY A 354 6.57 -1.51 17.17
C GLY A 354 7.69 -0.47 17.13
N GLY A 355 8.95 -0.88 17.37
CA GLY A 355 10.13 -0.05 17.20
C GLY A 355 10.17 1.25 18.01
N GLY A 356 11.20 2.07 17.75
CA GLY A 356 11.37 3.37 18.37
C GLY A 356 11.67 3.34 19.87
N ASP A 357 11.89 2.16 20.45
CA ASP A 357 12.16 2.02 21.87
C ASP A 357 13.50 2.67 22.21
N LEU A 358 13.55 3.35 23.37
CA LEU A 358 14.80 3.89 23.89
C LEU A 358 15.44 2.92 24.88
N ILE A 359 16.35 2.09 24.37
CA ILE A 359 17.12 1.14 25.15
C ILE A 359 18.11 1.89 26.06
N PRO A 360 18.32 1.47 27.32
CA PRO A 360 19.30 2.11 28.21
C PRO A 360 20.69 2.23 27.56
N PHE A 361 21.38 3.33 27.86
CA PHE A 361 22.71 3.54 27.34
C PHE A 361 23.66 2.41 27.76
N ASP A 362 24.39 1.88 26.78
CA ASP A 362 25.45 0.91 26.99
C ASP A 362 26.70 1.30 26.18
N GLU A 363 27.89 1.17 26.79
CA GLU A 363 29.16 1.38 26.08
C GLU A 363 29.48 0.21 25.15
N GLY A 364 28.86 -0.95 25.36
CA GLY A 364 28.92 -2.09 24.45
C GLY A 364 28.17 -3.28 25.00
N MET A 365 27.28 -3.85 24.18
CA MET A 365 26.53 -5.06 24.50
C MET A 365 27.28 -6.30 24.01
N ASP A 366 27.37 -7.32 24.85
CA ASP A 366 27.75 -8.67 24.40
C ASP A 366 26.57 -9.40 23.73
N GLY A 367 26.82 -10.59 23.19
CA GLY A 367 25.80 -11.35 22.47
C GLY A 367 24.60 -11.77 23.33
N ASN A 368 24.79 -12.03 24.63
CA ASN A 368 23.69 -12.39 25.53
C ASN A 368 22.85 -11.16 25.89
N GLU A 369 23.51 -10.03 26.12
CA GLU A 369 22.86 -8.74 26.36
C GLU A 369 22.04 -8.31 25.14
N LEU A 370 22.57 -8.50 23.93
CA LEU A 370 21.84 -8.23 22.69
C LEU A 370 20.61 -9.13 22.53
N ILE A 371 20.72 -10.43 22.81
CA ILE A 371 19.57 -11.36 22.76
C ILE A 371 18.51 -10.95 23.79
N ALA A 372 18.92 -10.58 25.00
CA ALA A 372 18.01 -10.13 26.05
C ALA A 372 17.33 -8.80 25.68
N ALA A 373 18.07 -7.86 25.06
CA ALA A 373 17.52 -6.62 24.55
C ALA A 373 16.49 -6.89 23.44
N ARG A 374 16.83 -7.73 22.45
CA ARG A 374 15.91 -8.14 21.38
C ARG A 374 14.64 -8.78 21.94
N LEU A 375 14.76 -9.72 22.87
CA LEU A 375 13.57 -10.34 23.45
C LEU A 375 12.69 -9.31 24.17
N LYS A 376 13.30 -8.36 24.88
CA LYS A 376 12.57 -7.41 25.71
C LYS A 376 11.91 -6.28 24.91
N TYR A 377 12.64 -5.67 24.00
CA TYR A 377 12.22 -4.47 23.27
C TYR A 377 11.54 -4.88 21.96
N PHE A 378 12.30 -5.39 21.01
CA PHE A 378 11.79 -5.85 19.70
C PHE A 378 10.65 -6.89 19.78
N LEU A 379 10.79 -7.94 20.60
CA LEU A 379 9.77 -8.98 20.72
C LEU A 379 8.75 -8.75 21.84
N ASN A 380 8.83 -7.64 22.57
CA ASN A 380 7.93 -7.33 23.68
C ASN A 380 7.82 -8.43 24.75
N GLY A 381 8.87 -9.23 24.93
CA GLY A 381 8.93 -10.36 25.85
C GLY A 381 8.24 -11.64 25.36
N ASP A 382 7.74 -11.67 24.12
CA ASP A 382 7.06 -12.83 23.53
C ASP A 382 7.94 -13.50 22.46
N GLU A 383 8.40 -14.72 22.73
CA GLU A 383 9.20 -15.49 21.77
C GLU A 383 8.40 -15.88 20.51
N ASN A 384 7.07 -15.82 20.55
CA ASN A 384 6.19 -16.10 19.41
C ASN A 384 5.57 -14.82 18.84
N TYR A 385 6.14 -13.66 19.13
CA TYR A 385 5.69 -12.40 18.57
C TYR A 385 5.71 -12.49 17.04
N TRP A 386 4.61 -12.12 16.39
CA TRP A 386 4.42 -12.35 14.95
C TRP A 386 5.46 -11.62 14.08
N ARG A 387 5.99 -10.48 14.54
CA ARG A 387 7.06 -9.73 13.86
C ARG A 387 8.46 -10.29 14.06
N ARG A 388 8.58 -11.49 14.64
CA ARG A 388 9.89 -12.09 14.94
C ARG A 388 10.71 -12.36 13.68
N GLY A 389 10.04 -12.61 12.55
CA GLY A 389 10.61 -13.21 11.35
C GLY A 389 10.88 -14.70 11.52
#